data_AF-A0AAW4VHU0-F1
#
_entry.id   AF-A0AAW4VHU0-F1
#
_cell.length_a   1.000
_cell.length_b   1.000
_cell.length_c   1.000
_cell.angle_alpha   90.00
_cell.angle_beta   90.00
_cell.angle_gamma   90.00
#
_symmetry.space_group_name_H-M   'P 1'
#
loop_
_entity.id
_entity.type
_entity.pdbx_description
1 polymer ?
#
loop_
_entity_poly.entity_id
_entity_poly.type
_entity_poly.pdbx_seq_one_letter_code
_entity_poly.pdbx_strand_id
1 'polypeptide(L)'
;MIPVQSSECGFNEKYPRVHNGITDADYSIKVGIQHLASCLNDAKVASSGDTEHISLALQGYNYGNGYISWANEHFVGYTRANAKVFSDEMKSKLKTNVYGDSDYVAHVLRYYHVGNNNIVEVAKSQVGTTSGSKYWTWYGFNKKVNWCAIFVSWCANESGILDDNSVPKFSLCTNGENWYKKNNRWKDKSYVPMTGNIIFFDWQQDGHTDHVGIVEKVENGKVFTIEGNSKDEVREKSYNLSSKSIYGYGV
;
A
#
# COMPACT_ATOMS: atom_id res chain seq x y z
N MET A 1 25.99 10.88 1.43
CA MET A 1 24.68 11.33 1.94
C MET A 1 24.28 10.35 3.05
N ILE A 2 23.90 10.84 4.23
CA ILE A 2 23.46 9.95 5.32
C ILE A 2 22.02 9.52 4.97
N PRO A 3 21.72 8.22 4.97
CA PRO A 3 20.42 7.71 4.52
C PRO A 3 19.26 8.07 5.46
N VAL A 4 19.51 8.23 6.76
CA VAL A 4 18.47 8.51 7.76
C VAL A 4 18.96 9.58 8.77
N GLN A 5 18.23 10.68 8.91
CA GLN A 5 18.55 11.70 9.92
C GLN A 5 18.03 11.28 11.29
N SER A 6 18.82 10.48 12.00
CA SER A 6 18.51 10.01 13.36
C SER A 6 19.52 10.48 14.40
N SER A 7 20.37 11.45 14.06
CA SER A 7 21.47 11.90 14.90
C SER A 7 20.99 12.47 16.24
N GLU A 8 19.83 13.12 16.24
CA GLU A 8 19.29 13.85 17.38
C GLU A 8 18.46 12.95 18.34
N CYS A 9 18.20 11.69 17.97
CA CYS A 9 17.36 10.81 18.78
C CYS A 9 18.10 10.17 19.96
N GLY A 10 17.33 9.68 20.95
CA GLY A 10 17.87 9.08 22.17
C GLY A 10 18.66 7.79 21.97
N PHE A 11 18.47 7.10 20.84
CA PHE A 11 19.17 5.85 20.49
C PHE A 11 20.57 6.09 19.89
N ASN A 12 20.92 7.34 19.56
CA ASN A 12 22.29 7.68 19.21
C ASN A 12 23.16 7.75 20.48
N GLU A 13 24.03 6.75 20.64
CA GLU A 13 24.96 6.61 21.76
C GLU A 13 26.43 6.82 21.32
N LYS A 14 26.70 6.84 20.02
CA LYS A 14 28.07 6.85 19.46
C LYS A 14 28.51 8.23 18.96
N TYR A 15 27.59 9.07 18.49
CA TYR A 15 27.90 10.36 17.86
C TYR A 15 27.22 11.52 18.62
N PRO A 16 27.69 12.77 18.44
CA PRO A 16 27.01 13.94 18.98
C PRO A 16 25.54 14.01 18.54
N ARG A 17 24.65 14.33 19.49
CA ARG A 17 23.21 14.46 19.24
C ARG A 17 22.86 15.84 18.68
N VAL A 18 23.41 16.12 17.51
CA VAL A 18 23.19 17.35 16.76
C VAL A 18 22.84 17.00 15.32
N HIS A 19 22.27 17.96 14.60
CA HIS A 19 21.96 17.82 13.18
C HIS A 19 23.18 17.31 12.39
N ASN A 20 23.01 16.23 11.61
CA ASN A 20 24.08 15.53 10.88
C ASN A 20 25.25 15.01 11.75
N GLY A 21 25.02 14.75 13.04
CA GLY A 21 26.04 14.26 13.97
C GLY A 21 26.54 12.84 13.67
N ILE A 22 25.68 11.95 13.17
CA ILE A 22 26.08 10.59 12.74
C ILE A 22 26.75 10.67 11.37
N THR A 23 28.00 10.25 11.25
CA THR A 23 28.73 10.21 9.97
C THR A 23 28.78 8.82 9.32
N ASP A 24 28.34 7.80 10.04
CA ASP A 24 28.33 6.39 9.63
C ASP A 24 26.94 5.99 9.13
N ALA A 25 26.86 5.54 7.88
CA ALA A 25 25.61 5.25 7.21
C ALA A 25 24.88 4.05 7.82
N ASP A 26 25.59 2.97 8.13
CA ASP A 26 25.00 1.74 8.68
C ASP A 26 24.50 1.99 10.10
N TYR A 27 25.26 2.77 10.89
CA TYR A 27 24.85 3.19 12.22
C TYR A 27 23.63 4.11 12.16
N SER A 28 23.58 5.06 11.22
CA SER A 28 22.41 5.91 10.97
C SER A 28 21.15 5.08 10.68
N ILE A 29 21.26 4.06 9.82
CA ILE A 29 20.14 3.15 9.53
C ILE A 29 19.70 2.41 10.79
N LYS A 30 20.65 1.82 11.54
CA LYS A 30 20.34 1.08 12.76
C LYS A 30 19.64 1.93 13.81
N VAL A 31 20.16 3.12 14.08
CA VAL A 31 19.57 4.07 15.05
C VAL A 31 18.21 4.56 14.55
N GLY A 32 18.10 4.85 13.26
CA GLY A 32 16.83 5.24 12.63
C GLY A 32 15.75 4.18 12.75
N ILE A 33 16.08 2.90 12.54
CA ILE A 33 15.14 1.78 12.70
C ILE A 33 14.68 1.65 14.15
N GLN A 34 15.60 1.76 15.12
CA GLN A 34 15.25 1.72 16.54
C GLN A 34 14.31 2.86 16.94
N HIS A 35 14.60 4.07 16.45
CA HIS A 35 13.76 5.24 16.69
C HIS A 35 12.35 5.06 16.10
N LEU A 36 12.25 4.64 14.83
CA LEU A 36 10.96 4.38 14.19
C LEU A 36 10.18 3.27 14.89
N ALA A 37 10.83 2.16 15.25
CA ALA A 37 10.20 1.07 15.99
C ALA A 37 9.63 1.55 17.34
N SER A 38 10.36 2.41 18.05
CA SER A 38 9.86 3.03 19.28
C SER A 38 8.63 3.88 19.02
N CYS A 39 8.64 4.74 18.00
CA CYS A 39 7.48 5.57 17.66
C CYS A 39 6.25 4.74 17.28
N LEU A 40 6.42 3.65 16.51
CA LEU A 40 5.32 2.76 16.12
C LEU A 40 4.70 2.07 17.34
N ASN A 41 5.52 1.62 18.29
CA ASN A 41 5.06 1.01 19.54
C ASN A 41 4.33 2.04 20.43
N ASP A 42 4.90 3.22 20.62
CA ASP A 42 4.30 4.28 21.44
C ASP A 42 2.96 4.78 20.88
N ALA A 43 2.86 4.84 19.55
CA ALA A 43 1.62 5.17 18.85
C ALA A 43 0.63 4.00 18.80
N LYS A 44 0.99 2.79 19.26
CA LYS A 44 0.12 1.60 19.27
C LYS A 44 -0.37 1.15 17.89
N VAL A 45 0.49 1.22 16.88
CA VAL A 45 0.15 0.78 15.52
C VAL A 45 -0.21 -0.70 15.50
N ALA A 46 -1.44 -1.02 15.07
CA ALA A 46 -1.94 -2.40 15.08
C ALA A 46 -1.59 -3.20 13.82
N SER A 47 -1.46 -2.52 12.67
CA SER A 47 -1.18 -3.16 11.39
C SER A 47 -0.62 -2.16 10.37
N SER A 48 -0.14 -2.63 9.23
CA SER A 48 0.31 -1.77 8.13
C SER A 48 -0.78 -0.90 7.51
N GLY A 49 -2.06 -1.21 7.74
CA GLY A 49 -3.22 -0.43 7.30
C GLY A 49 -3.74 0.57 8.34
N ASP A 50 -3.14 0.62 9.52
CA ASP A 50 -3.52 1.51 10.62
C ASP A 50 -2.97 2.93 10.39
N THR A 51 -3.50 3.60 9.36
CA THR A 51 -2.99 4.88 8.87
C THR A 51 -3.05 6.01 9.91
N GLU A 52 -4.00 5.94 10.84
CA GLU A 52 -4.14 6.88 11.94
C GLU A 52 -2.94 6.82 12.89
N HIS A 53 -2.65 5.65 13.46
CA HIS A 53 -1.53 5.47 14.37
C HIS A 53 -0.17 5.52 13.65
N ILE A 54 -0.11 5.10 12.37
CA ILE A 54 1.09 5.28 11.55
C ILE A 54 1.40 6.76 11.36
N SER A 55 0.39 7.60 11.07
CA SER A 55 0.58 9.05 10.95
C SER A 55 1.10 9.67 12.25
N LEU A 56 0.57 9.23 13.39
CA LEU A 56 1.04 9.64 14.72
C LEU A 56 2.50 9.23 14.97
N ALA A 57 2.87 7.98 14.65
CA ALA A 57 4.24 7.49 14.79
C ALA A 57 5.21 8.26 13.88
N LEU A 58 4.84 8.54 12.64
CA LEU A 58 5.67 9.28 11.69
C LEU A 58 5.93 10.72 12.14
N GLN A 59 4.92 11.41 12.68
CA GLN A 59 5.14 12.75 13.23
C GLN A 59 5.95 12.69 14.54
N GLY A 60 5.77 11.65 15.35
CA GLY A 60 6.63 11.35 16.51
C GLY A 60 8.09 11.09 16.12
N TYR A 61 8.34 10.46 14.98
CA TYR A 61 9.69 10.31 14.45
C TYR A 61 10.33 11.67 14.14
N ASN A 62 9.57 12.57 13.52
CA ASN A 62 10.01 13.91 13.12
C ASN A 62 10.26 14.86 14.31
N TYR A 63 9.36 14.87 15.29
CA TYR A 63 9.42 15.78 16.44
C TYR A 63 10.05 15.17 17.71
N GLY A 64 10.31 13.86 17.70
CA GLY A 64 10.66 13.06 18.87
C GLY A 64 9.42 12.46 19.56
N ASN A 65 9.60 11.33 20.24
CA ASN A 65 8.51 10.52 20.82
C ASN A 65 7.60 11.30 21.77
N GLY A 66 8.08 12.37 22.40
CA GLY A 66 7.28 13.23 23.27
C GLY A 66 6.04 13.84 22.58
N TYR A 67 6.08 14.00 21.25
CA TYR A 67 4.92 14.44 20.48
C TYR A 67 3.76 13.44 20.56
N ILE A 68 4.04 12.13 20.60
CA ILE A 68 3.00 11.08 20.58
C ILE A 68 2.10 11.19 21.82
N SER A 69 2.70 11.30 23.00
CA SER A 69 1.95 11.50 24.25
C SER A 69 1.21 12.83 24.24
N TRP A 70 1.88 13.93 23.85
CA TRP A 70 1.27 15.26 23.78
C TRP A 70 0.03 15.28 22.88
N ALA A 71 0.12 14.69 21.70
CA ALA A 71 -0.96 14.67 20.72
C ALA A 71 -2.16 13.83 21.21
N ASN A 72 -1.91 12.71 21.88
CA ASN A 72 -2.96 11.90 22.49
C ASN A 72 -3.65 12.63 23.66
N GLU A 73 -2.88 13.31 24.52
CA GLU A 73 -3.42 14.03 25.68
C GLU A 73 -4.27 15.25 25.30
N HIS A 74 -3.86 15.98 24.26
CA HIS A 74 -4.52 17.25 23.89
C HIS A 74 -5.54 17.12 22.76
N PHE A 75 -5.36 16.13 21.86
CA PHE A 75 -6.12 16.05 20.61
C PHE A 75 -6.56 14.62 20.25
N VAL A 76 -6.29 13.62 21.11
CA VAL A 76 -6.64 12.20 20.88
C VAL A 76 -5.99 11.63 19.61
N GLY A 77 -4.82 12.16 19.21
CA GLY A 77 -4.05 11.62 18.09
C GLY A 77 -3.47 12.69 17.17
N TYR A 78 -2.99 12.27 16.00
CA TYR A 78 -2.34 13.14 15.03
C TYR A 78 -3.35 13.94 14.19
N THR A 79 -3.09 15.23 14.01
CA THR A 79 -3.68 16.04 12.94
C THR A 79 -2.62 16.99 12.37
N ARG A 80 -2.75 17.36 11.09
CA ARG A 80 -1.86 18.38 10.50
C ARG A 80 -1.90 19.71 11.28
N ALA A 81 -3.06 20.06 11.82
CA ALA A 81 -3.24 21.27 12.62
C ALA A 81 -2.46 21.20 13.94
N ASN A 82 -2.58 20.10 14.70
CA ASN A 82 -1.87 19.99 15.98
C ASN A 82 -0.35 19.82 15.78
N ALA A 83 0.10 19.25 14.67
CA ALA A 83 1.52 19.19 14.32
C ALA A 83 2.11 20.61 14.14
N LYS A 84 1.33 21.55 13.60
CA LYS A 84 1.73 22.96 13.53
C LYS A 84 1.75 23.62 14.91
N VAL A 85 0.73 23.39 15.73
CA VAL A 85 0.66 23.92 17.10
C VAL A 85 1.87 23.49 17.91
N PHE A 86 2.20 22.20 17.88
CA PHE A 86 3.38 21.67 18.57
C PHE A 86 4.69 22.30 18.09
N SER A 87 4.85 22.46 16.77
CA SER A 87 6.03 23.14 16.21
C SER A 87 6.19 24.56 16.73
N ASP A 88 5.09 25.33 16.77
CA ASP A 88 5.08 26.71 17.23
C ASP A 88 5.37 26.82 18.74
N GLU A 89 4.81 25.91 19.55
CA GLU A 89 5.12 25.79 20.99
C GLU A 89 6.60 25.49 21.23
N MET A 90 7.15 24.53 20.49
CA MET A 90 8.56 24.15 20.62
C MET A 90 9.52 25.23 20.13
N LYS A 91 9.18 25.96 19.06
CA LYS A 91 9.93 27.15 18.61
C LYS A 91 10.01 28.22 19.70
N SER A 92 8.87 28.52 20.33
CA SER A 92 8.79 29.48 21.45
C SER A 92 9.62 29.02 22.65
N LYS A 93 9.45 27.76 23.06
CA LYS A 93 10.15 27.17 24.22
C LYS A 93 11.67 27.11 24.03
N LEU A 94 12.12 26.71 22.85
CA LEU A 94 13.54 26.54 22.53
C LEU A 94 14.19 27.82 21.97
N LYS A 95 13.43 28.88 21.75
CA LYS A 95 13.88 30.14 21.13
C LYS A 95 14.55 29.90 19.77
N THR A 96 13.92 29.06 18.95
CA THR A 96 14.36 28.71 17.58
C THR A 96 13.30 29.09 16.55
N ASN A 97 13.73 29.32 15.30
CA ASN A 97 12.82 29.62 14.19
C ASN A 97 12.27 28.34 13.51
N VAL A 98 12.90 27.19 13.74
CA VAL A 98 12.57 25.91 13.10
C VAL A 98 12.52 24.82 14.15
N TYR A 99 11.47 23.99 14.10
CA TYR A 99 11.35 22.77 14.89
C TYR A 99 10.59 21.73 14.08
N GLY A 100 11.33 20.74 13.57
CA GLY A 100 10.85 19.69 12.66
C GLY A 100 10.09 20.20 11.44
N ASP A 101 9.24 19.35 10.89
CA ASP A 101 8.41 19.60 9.70
C ASP A 101 6.95 19.22 10.01
N SER A 102 6.05 20.21 10.04
CA SER A 102 4.63 19.97 10.32
C SER A 102 3.89 19.24 9.20
N ASP A 103 4.51 19.14 8.01
CA ASP A 103 3.97 18.44 6.85
C ASP A 103 4.65 17.08 6.63
N TYR A 104 5.48 16.63 7.59
CA TYR A 104 6.30 15.42 7.48
C TYR A 104 5.47 14.17 7.13
N VAL A 105 4.33 13.98 7.77
CA VAL A 105 3.42 12.86 7.46
C VAL A 105 3.00 12.88 6.00
N ALA A 106 2.63 14.04 5.43
CA ALA A 106 2.24 14.13 4.04
C ALA A 106 3.42 13.84 3.09
N HIS A 107 4.63 14.30 3.45
CA HIS A 107 5.85 14.04 2.68
C HIS A 107 6.23 12.55 2.67
N VAL A 108 6.11 11.86 3.81
CA VAL A 108 6.41 10.43 3.91
C VAL A 108 5.32 9.58 3.29
N LEU A 109 4.04 9.87 3.58
CA LEU A 109 2.93 9.08 3.07
C LEU A 109 2.77 9.17 1.56
N ARG A 110 3.32 10.21 0.91
CA ARG A 110 3.47 10.25 -0.55
C ARG A 110 4.22 9.03 -1.12
N TYR A 111 5.05 8.37 -0.32
CA TYR A 111 5.81 7.17 -0.70
C TYR A 111 5.31 5.90 0.00
N TYR A 112 4.33 6.01 0.91
CA TYR A 112 3.78 4.90 1.67
C TYR A 112 2.45 4.45 1.06
N HIS A 113 2.50 3.43 0.21
CA HIS A 113 1.31 2.84 -0.38
C HIS A 113 0.75 1.78 0.55
N VAL A 114 -0.53 1.93 0.94
CA VAL A 114 -1.21 0.98 1.81
C VAL A 114 -1.22 -0.38 1.13
N GLY A 115 -0.51 -1.34 1.73
CA GLY A 115 -0.42 -2.69 1.19
C GLY A 115 0.95 -3.12 0.69
N ASN A 116 2.04 -2.34 0.82
CA ASN A 116 3.41 -2.86 0.64
C ASN A 116 3.63 -3.62 -0.70
N ASN A 117 3.12 -3.08 -1.82
CA ASN A 117 3.07 -3.73 -3.15
C ASN A 117 2.26 -5.05 -3.21
N ASN A 118 1.51 -5.36 -2.15
CA ASN A 118 0.71 -6.56 -2.02
C ASN A 118 -0.73 -6.29 -2.42
N ILE A 119 -0.97 -6.36 -3.73
CA ILE A 119 -2.30 -6.29 -4.33
C ILE A 119 -3.29 -7.31 -3.73
N VAL A 120 -2.81 -8.44 -3.20
CA VAL A 120 -3.66 -9.47 -2.60
C VAL A 120 -4.27 -8.99 -1.29
N GLU A 121 -3.50 -8.34 -0.42
CA GLU A 121 -4.03 -7.79 0.85
C GLU A 121 -5.08 -6.70 0.59
N VAL A 122 -4.81 -5.82 -0.39
CA VAL A 122 -5.79 -4.83 -0.83
C VAL A 122 -7.07 -5.51 -1.32
N ALA A 123 -6.96 -6.51 -2.19
CA ALA A 123 -8.11 -7.24 -2.70
C ALA A 123 -8.90 -7.97 -1.58
N LYS A 124 -8.19 -8.60 -0.63
CA LYS A 124 -8.81 -9.28 0.53
C LYS A 124 -9.63 -8.33 1.38
N SER A 125 -9.13 -7.12 1.63
CA SER A 125 -9.85 -6.09 2.38
C SER A 125 -11.20 -5.70 1.78
N GLN A 126 -11.42 -6.01 0.49
CA GLN A 126 -12.64 -5.68 -0.23
C GLN A 126 -13.64 -6.84 -0.30
N VAL A 127 -13.28 -8.05 0.13
CA VAL A 127 -14.17 -9.23 0.10
C VAL A 127 -15.46 -8.94 0.86
N GLY A 128 -16.59 -9.28 0.25
CA GLY A 128 -17.93 -8.99 0.78
C GLY A 128 -18.50 -7.64 0.34
N THR A 129 -17.74 -6.81 -0.39
CA THR A 129 -18.29 -5.61 -1.04
C THR A 129 -19.34 -6.01 -2.09
N THR A 130 -20.57 -5.51 -1.95
CA THR A 130 -21.72 -5.88 -2.81
C THR A 130 -22.12 -4.82 -3.85
N SER A 131 -21.30 -3.79 -4.03
CA SER A 131 -21.49 -2.77 -5.05
C SER A 131 -20.15 -2.34 -5.60
N GLY A 132 -20.01 -2.36 -6.94
CA GLY A 132 -18.81 -1.87 -7.60
C GLY A 132 -18.74 -0.34 -7.77
N SER A 133 -19.69 0.42 -7.21
CA SER A 133 -19.82 1.87 -7.44
C SER A 133 -18.56 2.66 -7.16
N LYS A 134 -17.92 2.34 -6.04
CA LYS A 134 -16.60 2.87 -5.68
C LYS A 134 -15.58 2.69 -6.81
N TYR A 135 -15.50 1.49 -7.40
CA TYR A 135 -14.47 1.15 -8.38
C TYR A 135 -14.72 1.83 -9.73
N TRP A 136 -15.93 1.74 -10.29
CA TRP A 136 -16.19 2.38 -11.59
C TRP A 136 -16.22 3.90 -11.50
N THR A 137 -16.63 4.49 -10.37
CA THR A 137 -16.52 5.94 -10.15
C THR A 137 -15.06 6.37 -10.02
N TRP A 138 -14.22 5.64 -9.28
CA TRP A 138 -12.78 5.90 -9.23
C TRP A 138 -12.12 5.85 -10.62
N TYR A 139 -12.57 4.93 -11.48
CA TYR A 139 -12.06 4.82 -12.84
C TYR A 139 -12.49 5.99 -13.74
N GLY A 140 -13.58 6.69 -13.40
CA GLY A 140 -14.13 7.82 -14.16
C GLY A 140 -15.48 7.55 -14.84
N PHE A 141 -16.15 6.42 -14.56
CA PHE A 141 -17.49 6.14 -15.06
C PHE A 141 -18.57 6.73 -14.15
N ASN A 142 -19.60 7.30 -14.77
CA ASN A 142 -20.77 7.88 -14.08
C ASN A 142 -21.98 6.93 -14.01
N LYS A 143 -21.85 5.70 -14.51
CA LYS A 143 -22.91 4.69 -14.53
C LYS A 143 -22.33 3.29 -14.31
N LYS A 144 -23.18 2.34 -13.92
CA LYS A 144 -22.81 0.93 -13.75
C LYS A 144 -22.21 0.37 -15.05
N VAL A 145 -21.06 -0.28 -14.92
CA VAL A 145 -20.35 -0.99 -15.98
C VAL A 145 -19.80 -2.31 -15.41
N ASN A 146 -19.37 -3.23 -16.26
CA ASN A 146 -18.61 -4.40 -15.81
C ASN A 146 -17.31 -3.93 -15.14
N TRP A 147 -17.03 -4.45 -13.95
CA TRP A 147 -16.04 -3.86 -13.07
C TRP A 147 -14.98 -4.84 -12.55
N CYS A 148 -14.87 -6.05 -13.10
CA CYS A 148 -13.80 -7.01 -12.75
C CYS A 148 -12.40 -6.44 -13.04
N ALA A 149 -12.17 -5.96 -14.27
CA ALA A 149 -10.91 -5.32 -14.66
C ALA A 149 -10.65 -4.00 -13.91
N ILE A 150 -11.72 -3.22 -13.68
CA ILE A 150 -11.64 -1.97 -12.92
C ILE A 150 -11.23 -2.26 -11.48
N PHE A 151 -11.74 -3.34 -10.87
CA PHE A 151 -11.36 -3.78 -9.53
C PHE A 151 -9.88 -4.15 -9.45
N VAL A 152 -9.35 -4.89 -10.44
CA VAL A 152 -7.91 -5.19 -10.50
C VAL A 152 -7.08 -3.90 -10.58
N SER A 153 -7.48 -2.97 -11.45
CA SER A 153 -6.81 -1.66 -11.57
C SER A 153 -6.87 -0.84 -10.29
N TRP A 154 -8.01 -0.87 -9.59
CA TRP A 154 -8.18 -0.19 -8.31
C TRP A 154 -7.27 -0.83 -7.25
N CYS A 155 -7.22 -2.16 -7.16
CA CYS A 155 -6.33 -2.84 -6.23
C CYS A 155 -4.85 -2.54 -6.53
N ALA A 156 -4.47 -2.50 -7.81
CA ALA A 156 -3.13 -2.12 -8.23
C ALA A 156 -2.78 -0.67 -7.84
N ASN A 157 -3.73 0.26 -7.97
CA ASN A 157 -3.56 1.64 -7.53
C ASN A 157 -3.33 1.73 -6.02
N GLU A 158 -4.21 1.14 -5.22
CA GLU A 158 -4.09 1.26 -3.75
C GLU A 158 -2.84 0.58 -3.22
N SER A 159 -2.41 -0.54 -3.84
CA SER A 159 -1.17 -1.23 -3.46
C SER A 159 0.10 -0.54 -3.96
N GLY A 160 0.00 0.50 -4.80
CA GLY A 160 1.13 1.23 -5.36
C GLY A 160 1.78 0.59 -6.60
N ILE A 161 1.28 -0.56 -7.05
CA ILE A 161 1.87 -1.32 -8.18
C ILE A 161 1.33 -0.91 -9.55
N LEU A 162 0.54 0.17 -9.57
CA LEU A 162 0.20 0.87 -10.81
C LEU A 162 1.36 1.79 -11.24
N ASP A 163 2.01 2.43 -10.26
CA ASP A 163 3.05 3.44 -10.49
C ASP A 163 4.42 2.81 -10.85
N ASP A 164 4.67 1.58 -10.42
CA ASP A 164 5.85 0.79 -10.79
C ASP A 164 5.70 0.06 -12.14
N ASN A 165 4.54 0.21 -12.80
CA ASN A 165 4.13 -0.50 -14.03
C ASN A 165 4.10 -2.04 -13.90
N SER A 166 3.97 -2.57 -12.68
CA SER A 166 3.80 -4.01 -12.44
C SER A 166 2.44 -4.51 -12.93
N VAL A 167 1.38 -3.72 -12.78
CA VAL A 167 0.04 -4.02 -13.33
C VAL A 167 -0.47 -2.80 -14.11
N PRO A 168 -0.99 -2.95 -15.34
CA PRO A 168 -1.52 -1.82 -16.10
C PRO A 168 -2.84 -1.28 -15.51
N LYS A 169 -3.20 -0.03 -15.85
CA LYS A 169 -4.58 0.46 -15.69
C LYS A 169 -5.43 -0.01 -16.86
N PHE A 170 -6.50 -0.77 -16.60
CA PHE A 170 -7.42 -1.25 -17.64
C PHE A 170 -8.85 -1.46 -17.10
N SER A 171 -9.84 -1.21 -17.94
CA SER A 171 -11.28 -1.45 -17.65
C SER A 171 -11.87 -2.59 -18.46
N LEU A 172 -11.14 -3.12 -19.45
CA LEU A 172 -11.56 -4.23 -20.31
C LEU A 172 -10.54 -5.36 -20.18
N CYS A 173 -11.03 -6.59 -19.96
CA CYS A 173 -10.17 -7.78 -19.80
C CYS A 173 -9.21 -7.95 -20.99
N THR A 174 -9.72 -7.78 -22.22
CA THR A 174 -8.93 -7.87 -23.45
C THR A 174 -7.83 -6.81 -23.54
N ASN A 175 -8.04 -5.61 -23.00
CA ASN A 175 -6.98 -4.59 -22.93
C ASN A 175 -5.87 -5.00 -21.97
N GLY A 176 -6.23 -5.58 -20.82
CA GLY A 176 -5.26 -6.12 -19.86
C GLY A 176 -4.44 -7.26 -20.46
N GLU A 177 -5.11 -8.24 -21.05
CA GLU A 177 -4.49 -9.36 -21.79
C GLU A 177 -3.50 -8.86 -22.85
N ASN A 178 -3.94 -7.97 -23.73
CA ASN A 178 -3.12 -7.43 -24.81
C ASN A 178 -1.89 -6.68 -24.27
N TRP A 179 -2.04 -5.95 -23.17
CA TRP A 179 -0.92 -5.26 -22.54
C TRP A 179 0.13 -6.26 -22.03
N TYR A 180 -0.29 -7.30 -21.29
CA TYR A 180 0.62 -8.32 -20.79
C TYR A 180 1.32 -9.06 -21.94
N LYS A 181 0.59 -9.41 -23.00
CA LYS A 181 1.18 -10.03 -24.21
C LYS A 181 2.21 -9.12 -24.87
N LYS A 182 1.89 -7.84 -25.08
CA LYS A 182 2.80 -6.86 -25.72
C LYS A 182 4.07 -6.61 -24.91
N ASN A 183 4.00 -6.71 -23.59
CA ASN A 183 5.13 -6.48 -22.69
C ASN A 183 5.92 -7.76 -22.34
N ASN A 184 5.68 -8.89 -23.00
CA ASN A 184 6.30 -10.20 -22.70
C ASN A 184 6.05 -10.69 -21.27
N ARG A 185 4.90 -10.32 -20.71
CA ARG A 185 4.46 -10.60 -19.34
C ARG A 185 3.20 -11.49 -19.31
N TRP A 186 2.93 -12.18 -20.41
CA TRP A 186 1.85 -13.15 -20.52
C TRP A 186 2.37 -14.58 -20.36
N LYS A 187 1.64 -15.38 -19.59
CA LYS A 187 1.82 -16.83 -19.49
C LYS A 187 0.52 -17.53 -19.86
N ASP A 188 0.61 -18.61 -20.62
CA ASP A 188 -0.57 -19.43 -20.93
C ASP A 188 -1.02 -20.25 -19.71
N LYS A 189 -2.18 -20.90 -19.84
CA LYS A 189 -2.82 -21.68 -18.77
C LYS A 189 -2.00 -22.86 -18.21
N SER A 190 -0.91 -23.28 -18.85
CA SER A 190 -0.03 -24.35 -18.32
C SER A 190 0.89 -23.85 -17.20
N TYR A 191 1.04 -22.53 -17.06
CA TYR A 191 1.82 -21.91 -16.00
C TYR A 191 1.14 -22.04 -14.63
N VAL A 192 1.94 -22.33 -13.60
CA VAL A 192 1.49 -22.30 -12.20
C VAL A 192 1.68 -20.89 -11.66
N PRO A 193 0.60 -20.15 -11.34
CA PRO A 193 0.71 -18.75 -10.96
C PRO A 193 1.29 -18.53 -9.56
N MET A 194 1.92 -17.39 -9.39
CA MET A 194 2.35 -16.87 -8.09
C MET A 194 1.29 -15.93 -7.51
N THR A 195 1.30 -15.79 -6.18
CA THR A 195 0.54 -14.76 -5.45
C THR A 195 0.74 -13.38 -6.11
N GLY A 196 -0.36 -12.67 -6.37
CA GLY A 196 -0.36 -11.36 -7.02
C GLY A 196 -0.40 -11.38 -8.54
N ASN A 197 -0.19 -12.53 -9.21
CA ASN A 197 -0.41 -12.63 -10.65
C ASN A 197 -1.88 -12.36 -10.99
N ILE A 198 -2.13 -11.82 -12.19
CA ILE A 198 -3.47 -11.52 -12.67
C ILE A 198 -3.95 -12.70 -13.50
N ILE A 199 -5.03 -13.36 -13.08
CA ILE A 199 -5.62 -14.49 -13.79
C ILE A 199 -6.72 -14.00 -14.73
N PHE A 200 -6.75 -14.52 -15.96
CA PHE A 200 -7.76 -14.23 -16.96
C PHE A 200 -8.55 -15.49 -17.32
N PHE A 201 -9.86 -15.32 -17.53
CA PHE A 201 -10.77 -16.41 -17.86
C PHE A 201 -11.42 -16.19 -19.23
N ASP A 202 -11.62 -17.30 -19.93
CA ASP A 202 -12.38 -17.42 -21.18
C ASP A 202 -13.40 -18.55 -20.93
N TRP A 203 -14.65 -18.18 -20.65
CA TRP A 203 -15.67 -19.13 -20.22
C TRP A 203 -16.22 -19.94 -21.40
N GLN A 204 -16.33 -19.33 -22.56
CA GLN A 204 -16.89 -19.91 -23.78
C GLN A 204 -15.83 -20.62 -24.63
N GLN A 205 -14.55 -20.43 -24.33
CA GLN A 205 -13.41 -20.92 -25.12
C GLN A 205 -13.41 -20.36 -26.54
N ASP A 206 -13.82 -19.09 -26.70
CA ASP A 206 -13.87 -18.41 -28.00
C ASP A 206 -12.61 -17.59 -28.30
N GLY A 207 -11.63 -17.59 -27.37
CA GLY A 207 -10.38 -16.85 -27.49
C GLY A 207 -10.44 -15.42 -26.96
N HIS A 208 -11.55 -15.03 -26.32
CA HIS A 208 -11.70 -13.72 -25.68
C HIS A 208 -11.78 -13.84 -24.16
N THR A 209 -11.08 -12.96 -23.45
CA THR A 209 -11.15 -12.93 -21.99
C THR A 209 -12.44 -12.27 -21.51
N ASP A 210 -13.28 -13.00 -20.79
CA ASP A 210 -14.53 -12.53 -20.19
C ASP A 210 -14.32 -11.92 -18.80
N HIS A 211 -13.39 -12.49 -18.04
CA HIS A 211 -13.23 -12.19 -16.63
C HIS A 211 -11.77 -12.17 -16.21
N VAL A 212 -11.52 -11.47 -15.10
CA VAL A 212 -10.17 -11.28 -14.56
C VAL A 212 -10.23 -11.22 -13.03
N GLY A 213 -9.20 -11.75 -12.38
CA GLY A 213 -9.07 -11.75 -10.93
C GLY A 213 -7.62 -11.66 -10.48
N ILE A 214 -7.42 -11.60 -9.17
CA ILE A 214 -6.09 -11.55 -8.54
C ILE A 214 -5.82 -12.90 -7.90
N VAL A 215 -4.67 -13.50 -8.21
CA VAL A 215 -4.25 -14.77 -7.59
C VAL A 215 -3.85 -14.53 -6.15
N GLU A 216 -4.55 -15.17 -5.22
CA GLU A 216 -4.22 -15.14 -3.79
C GLU A 216 -3.10 -16.15 -3.48
N LYS A 217 -3.32 -17.41 -3.85
CA LYS A 217 -2.40 -18.52 -3.59
C LYS A 217 -2.68 -19.71 -4.51
N VAL A 218 -1.74 -20.66 -4.55
CA VAL A 218 -1.92 -21.98 -5.14
C VAL A 218 -1.71 -23.04 -4.06
N GLU A 219 -2.67 -23.93 -3.90
CA GLU A 219 -2.65 -24.96 -2.86
C GLU A 219 -3.47 -26.18 -3.33
N ASN A 220 -2.95 -27.39 -3.11
CA ASN A 220 -3.63 -28.65 -3.44
C ASN A 220 -4.14 -28.75 -4.89
N GLY A 221 -3.34 -28.29 -5.86
CA GLY A 221 -3.69 -28.31 -7.28
C GLY A 221 -4.76 -27.31 -7.70
N LYS A 222 -5.12 -26.38 -6.80
CA LYS A 222 -6.08 -25.31 -7.06
C LYS A 222 -5.42 -23.95 -6.97
N VAL A 223 -5.90 -23.02 -7.80
CA VAL A 223 -5.63 -21.59 -7.67
C VAL A 223 -6.79 -20.96 -6.90
N PHE A 224 -6.45 -20.15 -5.90
CA PHE A 224 -7.37 -19.33 -5.13
C PHE A 224 -7.26 -17.89 -5.61
N THR A 225 -8.40 -17.22 -5.76
CA THR A 225 -8.49 -15.92 -6.42
C THR A 225 -9.43 -15.00 -5.67
N ILE A 226 -9.18 -13.69 -5.80
CA ILE A 226 -10.09 -12.65 -5.34
C ILE A 226 -10.58 -11.90 -6.57
N GLU A 227 -11.90 -11.90 -6.76
CA GLU A 227 -12.55 -11.49 -7.99
C GLU A 227 -13.62 -10.44 -7.69
N GLY A 228 -13.48 -9.26 -8.30
CA GLY A 228 -14.54 -8.26 -8.35
C GLY A 228 -15.57 -8.58 -9.44
N ASN A 229 -16.78 -8.07 -9.29
CA ASN A 229 -17.92 -8.33 -10.18
C ASN A 229 -18.28 -9.82 -10.29
N SER A 230 -17.97 -10.61 -9.26
CA SER A 230 -18.39 -12.01 -9.17
C SER A 230 -19.78 -12.05 -8.55
N LYS A 231 -20.82 -12.12 -9.39
CA LYS A 231 -22.23 -11.90 -9.00
C LYS A 231 -22.47 -10.51 -8.39
N ASP A 232 -21.86 -9.49 -8.97
CA ASP A 232 -21.90 -8.09 -8.48
C ASP A 232 -21.29 -7.89 -7.08
N GLU A 233 -20.38 -8.78 -6.66
CA GLU A 233 -19.67 -8.69 -5.40
C GLU A 233 -18.15 -8.93 -5.58
N VAL A 234 -17.36 -8.55 -4.57
CA VAL A 234 -15.98 -9.02 -4.42
C VAL A 234 -16.00 -10.34 -3.64
N ARG A 235 -15.50 -11.41 -4.24
CA ARG A 235 -15.56 -12.76 -3.66
C ARG A 235 -14.23 -13.49 -3.79
N GLU A 236 -14.00 -14.37 -2.82
CA GLU A 236 -12.99 -15.42 -2.94
C GLU A 236 -13.53 -16.58 -3.77
N LYS A 237 -12.69 -17.08 -4.66
CA LYS A 237 -13.01 -18.15 -5.60
C LYS A 237 -11.84 -19.14 -5.66
N SER A 238 -12.12 -20.33 -6.16
CA SER A 238 -11.06 -21.31 -6.43
C SER A 238 -11.38 -22.16 -7.66
N TYR A 239 -10.32 -22.55 -8.37
CA TYR A 239 -10.40 -23.33 -9.60
C TYR A 239 -9.28 -24.37 -9.61
N ASN A 240 -9.52 -25.53 -10.22
CA ASN A 240 -8.44 -26.45 -10.52
C ASN A 240 -7.47 -25.78 -11.51
N LEU A 241 -6.16 -25.96 -11.33
CA LEU A 241 -5.15 -25.42 -12.25
C LEU A 241 -5.37 -25.89 -13.70
N SER A 242 -5.95 -27.08 -13.88
CA SER A 242 -6.29 -27.64 -15.19
C SER A 242 -7.65 -27.17 -15.74
N SER A 243 -8.29 -26.18 -15.11
CA SER A 243 -9.61 -25.70 -15.54
C SER A 243 -9.55 -25.14 -16.96
N LYS A 244 -10.47 -25.59 -17.81
CA LYS A 244 -10.57 -25.12 -19.20
C LYS A 244 -10.97 -23.65 -19.31
N SER A 245 -11.60 -23.11 -18.27
CA SER A 245 -11.99 -21.70 -18.21
C SER A 245 -10.82 -20.76 -17.95
N ILE A 246 -9.67 -21.27 -17.52
CA ILE A 246 -8.46 -20.46 -17.34
C ILE A 246 -7.84 -20.23 -18.72
N TYR A 247 -7.73 -18.97 -19.09
CA TYR A 247 -7.15 -18.56 -20.37
C TYR A 247 -5.65 -18.32 -20.25
N GLY A 248 -5.22 -17.62 -19.20
CA GLY A 248 -3.81 -17.37 -18.92
C GLY A 248 -3.60 -16.38 -17.77
N TYR A 249 -2.37 -15.90 -17.66
CA TYR A 249 -1.90 -15.11 -16.53
C TYR A 249 -1.05 -13.91 -16.99
N GLY A 250 -1.26 -12.77 -16.36
CA GLY A 250 -0.32 -11.64 -16.35
C GLY A 250 0.65 -11.79 -15.18
N VAL A 251 1.96 -11.74 -15.45
CA VAL A 251 3.06 -11.91 -14.48
C VAL A 251 3.92 -10.67 -14.38
#